data_AF-A0A7J8LFY2-F1
#
_entry.id   AF-A0A7J8LFY2-F1
#
_cell.length_a   1.000
_cell.length_b   1.000
_cell.length_c   1.000
_cell.angle_alpha   90.00
_cell.angle_beta   90.00
_cell.angle_gamma   90.00
#
_symmetry.space_group_name_H-M   'P 1'
#
loop_
_entity.id
_entity.type
_entity.pdbx_description
1 polymer ?
#
loop_
_entity_poly.entity_id
_entity_poly.type
_entity_poly.pdbx_seq_one_letter_code
_entity_poly.pdbx_strand_id
1 'polypeptide(L)'
;MISEGLVPDEVAFTIILNACSGAGLVEEGWHYFEIMKNEYSVVPTPDHYACMVDLLSRTGRLKAAYDLIKSMPVEPHAGAWGALLGACKLHCDVELGELTAARLHELEPLNAANYVLLSNIYAAAEQWVNVFRLRNKMKERGLRKVPELDQYSHGSKELNEGEAFSIVTPLKPS
;
A
#
# COMPACT_ATOMS: atom_id res chain seq x y z
N MET A 1 -22.05 20.95 15.89
CA MET A 1 -22.39 19.52 16.12
C MET A 1 -22.75 19.25 17.59
N ILE A 2 -21.82 18.91 18.49
CA ILE A 2 -22.16 18.51 19.88
C ILE A 2 -22.83 19.65 20.66
N SER A 3 -22.30 20.87 20.56
CA SER A 3 -22.89 22.08 21.17
C SER A 3 -24.28 22.43 20.64
N GLU A 4 -24.66 21.88 19.49
CA GLU A 4 -25.97 22.04 18.86
C GLU A 4 -26.89 20.83 19.13
N GLY A 5 -26.45 19.89 19.97
CA GLY A 5 -27.20 18.67 20.32
C GLY A 5 -27.19 17.58 19.26
N LEU A 6 -26.33 17.68 18.24
CA LEU A 6 -26.19 16.65 17.20
C LEU A 6 -25.21 15.56 17.67
N VAL A 7 -25.63 14.31 17.52
CA VAL A 7 -24.83 13.11 17.84
C VAL A 7 -24.03 12.72 16.59
N PRO A 8 -22.69 12.67 16.63
CA PRO A 8 -21.90 12.18 15.50
C PRO A 8 -22.27 10.74 15.14
N ASP A 9 -22.39 10.50 13.84
CA ASP A 9 -22.70 9.22 13.23
C ASP A 9 -21.47 8.63 12.50
N GLU A 10 -21.69 7.55 11.76
CA GLU A 10 -20.69 6.89 10.93
C GLU A 10 -19.93 7.86 9.99
N VAL A 11 -20.66 8.77 9.36
CA VAL A 11 -20.09 9.71 8.39
C VAL A 11 -19.24 10.76 9.10
N ALA A 12 -19.72 11.29 10.23
CA ALA A 12 -18.97 12.24 11.03
C ALA A 12 -17.64 11.66 11.51
N PHE A 13 -17.62 10.42 12.01
CA PHE A 13 -16.38 9.76 12.44
C PHE A 13 -15.43 9.48 11.29
N THR A 14 -15.93 9.10 10.11
CA THR A 14 -15.09 8.96 8.91
C THR A 14 -14.38 10.27 8.57
N ILE A 15 -15.08 11.41 8.61
CA ILE A 15 -14.50 12.73 8.35
C ILE A 15 -13.42 13.08 9.39
N ILE A 16 -13.69 12.82 10.68
CA ILE A 16 -12.75 13.08 11.77
C ILE A 16 -11.48 12.24 11.61
N LEU A 17 -11.62 10.93 11.37
CA LEU A 17 -10.47 10.04 11.20
C LEU A 17 -9.66 10.39 9.95
N ASN A 18 -10.33 10.74 8.85
CA ASN A 18 -9.64 11.20 7.64
C ASN A 18 -8.85 12.49 7.88
N ALA A 19 -9.40 13.44 8.65
CA ALA A 19 -8.68 14.65 9.06
C ALA A 19 -7.44 14.31 9.92
N CYS A 20 -7.57 13.35 10.85
CA CYS A 20 -6.45 12.86 11.64
C CYS A 20 -5.38 12.23 10.74
N SER A 21 -5.77 11.41 9.76
CA SER A 21 -4.86 10.81 8.78
C SER A 21 -4.08 11.86 8.00
N GLY A 22 -4.79 12.85 7.43
CA GLY A 22 -4.18 13.93 6.66
C GLY A 22 -3.19 14.78 7.47
N ALA A 23 -3.45 14.95 8.77
CA ALA A 23 -2.60 15.70 9.69
C ALA A 23 -1.51 14.85 10.39
N GLY A 24 -1.54 13.52 10.27
CA GLY A 24 -0.63 12.62 10.96
C GLY A 24 -0.85 12.54 12.48
N LEU A 25 -2.06 12.81 12.95
CA LEU A 25 -2.44 12.84 14.36
C LEU A 25 -2.80 11.44 14.88
N VAL A 26 -1.78 10.64 15.20
CA VAL A 26 -1.94 9.22 15.55
C VAL A 26 -2.72 9.02 16.85
N GLU A 27 -2.41 9.79 17.89
CA GLU A 27 -3.03 9.64 19.20
C GLU A 27 -4.51 10.05 19.15
N GLU A 28 -4.81 11.15 18.47
CA GLU A 28 -6.18 11.63 18.23
C GLU A 28 -6.97 10.66 17.36
N GLY A 29 -6.35 10.09 16.32
CA GLY A 29 -6.98 9.07 15.49
C GLY A 29 -7.44 7.86 16.31
N TRP A 30 -6.57 7.32 17.17
CA TRP A 30 -6.94 6.24 18.08
C TRP A 30 -7.99 6.65 19.10
N HIS A 31 -7.88 7.85 19.66
CA HIS A 31 -8.86 8.38 20.58
C HIS A 31 -10.25 8.40 19.94
N TYR A 32 -10.39 9.01 18.75
CA TYR A 32 -11.67 9.07 18.05
C TYR A 32 -12.20 7.70 17.61
N PHE A 33 -11.31 6.80 17.20
CA PHE A 33 -11.66 5.41 16.86
C PHE A 33 -12.15 4.61 18.07
N GLU A 34 -11.69 4.90 19.28
CA GLU A 34 -12.19 4.26 20.50
C GLU A 34 -13.49 4.88 21.01
N ILE A 35 -13.61 6.22 21.05
CA ILE A 35 -14.84 6.84 21.54
C ILE A 35 -16.03 6.52 20.64
N MET A 36 -15.84 6.40 19.31
CA MET A 36 -16.94 6.03 18.41
C MET A 36 -17.56 4.70 18.83
N LYS A 37 -16.74 3.73 19.25
CA LYS A 37 -17.19 2.41 19.72
C LYS A 37 -17.78 2.47 21.12
N ASN A 38 -17.05 3.06 22.05
CA ASN A 38 -17.30 2.89 23.48
C ASN A 38 -18.32 3.91 24.02
N GLU A 39 -18.37 5.11 23.45
CA GLU A 39 -19.24 6.20 23.91
C GLU A 39 -20.43 6.43 22.97
N TYR A 40 -20.20 6.37 21.65
CA TYR A 40 -21.24 6.62 20.64
C TYR A 40 -21.88 5.34 20.10
N SER A 41 -21.38 4.16 20.49
CA SER A 41 -21.88 2.85 20.02
C SER A 41 -21.93 2.70 18.49
N VAL A 42 -21.06 3.42 17.77
CA VAL A 42 -20.89 3.33 16.32
C VAL A 42 -19.94 2.17 16.02
N VAL A 43 -20.44 1.20 15.25
CA VAL A 43 -19.63 0.05 14.81
C VAL A 43 -18.66 0.52 13.71
N PRO A 44 -17.35 0.29 13.84
CA PRO A 44 -16.40 0.69 12.81
C PRO A 44 -16.66 -0.04 11.50
N THR A 45 -16.76 0.74 10.43
CA THR A 45 -16.96 0.26 9.06
C THR A 45 -15.63 0.20 8.30
N PRO A 46 -15.56 -0.47 7.13
CA PRO A 46 -14.33 -0.56 6.36
C PRO A 46 -13.67 0.80 6.08
N ASP A 47 -14.46 1.86 5.90
CA ASP A 47 -13.96 3.22 5.66
C ASP A 47 -13.21 3.79 6.88
N HIS A 48 -13.69 3.53 8.10
CA HIS A 48 -12.99 3.91 9.32
C HIS A 48 -11.65 3.18 9.47
N TYR A 49 -11.64 1.88 9.20
CA TYR A 49 -10.41 1.10 9.19
C TYR A 49 -9.44 1.61 8.13
N ALA A 50 -9.91 1.95 6.92
CA ALA A 50 -9.08 2.50 5.86
C ALA A 50 -8.42 3.82 6.29
N CYS A 51 -9.16 4.72 6.95
CA CYS A 51 -8.61 5.97 7.49
C CYS A 51 -7.51 5.72 8.52
N MET A 52 -7.74 4.78 9.45
CA MET A 52 -6.75 4.45 10.48
C MET A 52 -5.51 3.75 9.91
N VAL A 53 -5.69 2.85 8.93
CA VAL A 53 -4.59 2.18 8.25
C VAL A 53 -3.75 3.18 7.47
N ASP A 54 -4.38 4.13 6.77
CA ASP A 54 -3.68 5.21 6.07
C ASP A 54 -2.87 6.08 7.05
N LEU A 55 -3.49 6.50 8.16
CA LEU A 55 -2.84 7.28 9.22
C LEU A 55 -1.58 6.56 9.75
N LEU A 56 -1.72 5.29 10.12
CA LEU A 56 -0.61 4.50 10.66
C LEU A 56 0.47 4.23 9.61
N SER A 57 0.07 3.97 8.37
CA SER A 57 0.99 3.69 7.27
C SER A 57 1.86 4.91 6.95
N ARG A 58 1.26 6.10 6.83
CA ARG A 58 1.96 7.36 6.49
C ARG A 58 2.88 7.86 7.60
N THR A 59 2.58 7.51 8.85
CA THR A 59 3.36 7.89 10.04
C THR A 59 4.40 6.84 10.44
N GLY A 60 4.61 5.83 9.60
CA GLY A 60 5.61 4.77 9.81
C GLY A 60 5.27 3.78 10.93
N ARG A 61 4.01 3.77 11.41
CA ARG A 61 3.52 2.80 12.41
C ARG A 61 3.09 1.50 11.73
N LEU A 62 3.96 0.94 10.88
CA LEU A 62 3.57 -0.11 9.94
C LEU A 62 3.06 -1.40 10.60
N LYS A 63 3.68 -1.82 11.70
CA LYS A 63 3.21 -2.99 12.46
C LYS A 63 1.78 -2.80 12.98
N ALA A 64 1.47 -1.61 13.51
CA ALA A 64 0.13 -1.29 13.97
C ALA A 64 -0.87 -1.24 12.80
N ALA A 65 -0.46 -0.69 11.65
CA ALA A 65 -1.28 -0.72 10.43
C ALA A 65 -1.59 -2.16 10.00
N TYR A 66 -0.59 -3.04 9.97
CA TYR A 66 -0.75 -4.45 9.63
C TYR A 66 -1.67 -5.20 10.59
N ASP A 67 -1.47 -5.02 11.89
CA ASP A 67 -2.31 -5.64 12.92
C ASP A 67 -3.76 -5.13 12.83
N LEU A 68 -3.96 -3.85 12.53
CA LEU A 68 -5.27 -3.27 12.34
C LEU A 68 -5.98 -3.83 11.09
N ILE A 69 -5.30 -3.92 9.94
CA ILE A 69 -5.82 -4.55 8.73
C ILE A 69 -6.30 -5.98 9.03
N LYS A 70 -5.49 -6.78 9.73
CA LYS A 70 -5.87 -8.17 10.09
C LYS A 70 -7.03 -8.26 11.08
N SER A 71 -7.25 -7.21 11.88
CA SER A 71 -8.33 -7.18 12.88
C SER A 71 -9.69 -6.80 12.28
N MET A 72 -9.74 -6.44 10.99
CA MET A 72 -10.98 -6.08 10.32
C MET A 72 -11.99 -7.23 10.40
N PRO A 73 -13.27 -6.95 10.68
CA PRO A 73 -14.31 -7.98 10.76
C PRO A 73 -14.69 -8.56 9.38
N VAL A 74 -14.18 -7.98 8.30
CA VAL A 74 -14.38 -8.39 6.91
C VAL A 74 -13.03 -8.48 6.21
N GLU A 75 -12.94 -9.30 5.17
CA GLU A 75 -11.71 -9.48 4.39
C GLU A 75 -11.26 -8.13 3.80
N PRO A 76 -10.05 -7.65 4.14
CA PRO A 76 -9.54 -6.38 3.60
C PRO A 76 -9.32 -6.48 2.09
N HIS A 77 -9.77 -5.47 1.35
CA HIS A 77 -9.57 -5.44 -0.10
C HIS A 77 -8.07 -5.27 -0.46
N ALA A 78 -7.69 -5.72 -1.66
CA ALA A 78 -6.30 -5.64 -2.13
C ALA A 78 -5.71 -4.23 -2.06
N GLY A 79 -6.51 -3.19 -2.33
CA GLY A 79 -6.07 -1.80 -2.18
C GLY A 79 -5.54 -1.42 -0.78
N ALA A 80 -6.09 -1.96 0.31
CA ALA A 80 -5.61 -1.68 1.67
C ALA A 80 -4.23 -2.30 1.91
N TRP A 81 -4.05 -3.55 1.46
CA TRP A 81 -2.74 -4.20 1.46
C TRP A 81 -1.74 -3.47 0.55
N GLY A 82 -2.20 -2.97 -0.60
CA GLY A 82 -1.39 -2.18 -1.55
C GLY A 82 -0.87 -0.88 -0.92
N ALA A 83 -1.72 -0.16 -0.19
CA ALA A 83 -1.34 1.04 0.56
C ALA A 83 -0.27 0.72 1.62
N LEU A 84 -0.46 -0.36 2.39
CA LEU A 84 0.52 -0.79 3.38
C LEU A 84 1.85 -1.20 2.73
N LEU A 85 1.83 -1.88 1.59
CA LEU A 85 3.05 -2.25 0.85
C LEU A 85 3.80 -1.01 0.35
N GLY A 86 3.05 0.01 -0.10
CA GLY A 86 3.59 1.31 -0.47
C GLY A 86 4.29 2.00 0.70
N ALA A 87 3.71 1.92 1.90
CA ALA A 87 4.32 2.44 3.11
C ALA A 87 5.55 1.63 3.55
N CYS A 88 5.54 0.30 3.41
CA CYS A 88 6.72 -0.54 3.64
C CYS A 88 7.89 -0.12 2.74
N LYS A 89 7.62 0.22 1.47
CA LYS A 89 8.63 0.83 0.58
C LYS A 89 9.12 2.18 1.10
N LEU A 90 8.22 3.07 1.50
CA LEU A 90 8.58 4.40 1.98
C LEU A 90 9.49 4.35 3.22
N HIS A 91 9.23 3.40 4.12
CA HIS A 91 9.95 3.26 5.39
C HIS A 91 11.02 2.16 5.38
N CYS A 92 11.32 1.58 4.21
CA CYS A 92 12.33 0.53 4.03
C CYS A 92 12.13 -0.72 4.92
N ASP A 93 10.88 -1.09 5.21
CA ASP A 93 10.55 -2.28 5.99
C ASP A 93 10.40 -3.51 5.09
N VAL A 94 11.48 -4.29 4.98
CA VAL A 94 11.53 -5.47 4.12
C VAL A 94 10.65 -6.60 4.64
N GLU A 95 10.71 -6.89 5.94
CA GLU A 95 10.00 -8.02 6.54
C GLU A 95 8.49 -7.86 6.40
N LEU A 96 7.97 -6.68 6.74
CA LEU A 96 6.55 -6.42 6.60
C LEU A 96 6.13 -6.26 5.13
N GLY A 97 7.04 -5.75 4.30
CA GLY A 97 6.85 -5.71 2.84
C GLY A 97 6.64 -7.10 2.25
N GLU A 98 7.43 -8.09 2.66
CA GLU A 98 7.28 -9.49 2.25
C GLU A 98 5.92 -10.07 2.68
N LEU A 99 5.53 -9.90 3.95
CA LEU A 99 4.25 -10.38 4.48
C LEU A 99 3.06 -9.77 3.73
N THR A 100 3.12 -8.46 3.49
CA THR A 100 2.07 -7.71 2.80
C THR A 100 1.98 -8.11 1.32
N ALA A 101 3.13 -8.25 0.65
CA ALA A 101 3.17 -8.68 -0.73
C ALA A 101 2.70 -10.13 -0.91
N ALA A 102 2.98 -11.03 0.03
CA ALA A 102 2.47 -12.39 0.02
C ALA A 102 0.94 -12.41 -0.03
N ARG A 103 0.28 -11.63 0.82
CA ARG A 103 -1.19 -11.46 0.79
C ARG A 103 -1.69 -10.90 -0.54
N LEU A 104 -1.04 -9.87 -1.07
CA LEU A 104 -1.39 -9.32 -2.38
C LEU A 104 -1.23 -10.33 -3.53
N HIS A 105 -0.24 -11.22 -3.44
CA HIS A 105 -0.04 -12.26 -4.46
C HIS A 105 -1.07 -13.39 -4.37
N GLU A 106 -1.70 -13.59 -3.21
CA GLU A 106 -2.85 -14.48 -3.04
C GLU A 106 -4.13 -13.84 -3.62
N LEU A 107 -4.38 -12.56 -3.30
CA LEU A 107 -5.57 -11.82 -3.73
C LEU A 107 -5.55 -11.46 -5.23
N GLU A 108 -4.39 -11.01 -5.71
CA GLU A 108 -4.20 -10.50 -7.07
C GLU A 108 -2.94 -11.10 -7.71
N PRO A 109 -2.93 -12.41 -7.99
CA PRO A 109 -1.74 -13.12 -8.46
C PRO A 109 -1.20 -12.59 -9.78
N LEU A 110 -2.04 -11.93 -10.59
CA LEU A 110 -1.70 -11.38 -11.89
C LEU A 110 -1.44 -9.87 -11.90
N ASN A 111 -1.51 -9.20 -10.74
CA ASN A 111 -1.23 -7.77 -10.66
C ASN A 111 0.29 -7.52 -10.58
N ALA A 112 0.90 -7.21 -11.71
CA ALA A 112 2.35 -6.96 -11.82
C ALA A 112 2.84 -5.81 -10.93
N ALA A 113 1.99 -4.82 -10.60
CA ALA A 113 2.38 -3.68 -9.77
C ALA A 113 2.82 -4.12 -8.37
N ASN A 114 2.14 -5.12 -7.78
CA ASN A 114 2.45 -5.65 -6.45
C ASN A 114 3.86 -6.28 -6.41
N TYR A 115 4.24 -7.00 -7.46
CA TYR A 115 5.57 -7.60 -7.59
C TYR A 115 6.66 -6.55 -7.83
N VAL A 116 6.37 -5.55 -8.67
CA VAL A 116 7.30 -4.44 -8.92
C VAL A 116 7.55 -3.68 -7.62
N LEU A 117 6.52 -3.46 -6.81
CA LEU A 117 6.65 -2.75 -5.54
C LEU A 117 7.54 -3.51 -4.55
N LEU A 118 7.34 -4.81 -4.37
CA LEU A 118 8.23 -5.66 -3.55
C LEU A 118 9.66 -5.71 -4.12
N SER A 119 9.81 -5.78 -5.45
CA SER A 119 11.14 -5.70 -6.08
C SER A 119 11.86 -4.40 -5.75
N ASN A 120 11.14 -3.28 -5.62
CA ASN A 120 11.73 -2.00 -5.27
C ASN A 120 12.14 -1.95 -3.79
N ILE A 121 11.37 -2.58 -2.90
CA ILE A 121 11.73 -2.76 -1.49
C ILE A 121 13.05 -3.53 -1.37
N TYR A 122 13.17 -4.67 -2.06
CA TYR A 122 14.43 -5.44 -2.08
C TYR A 122 15.59 -4.64 -2.66
N ALA A 123 15.37 -3.89 -3.74
CA ALA A 123 16.42 -3.07 -4.36
C ALA A 123 16.92 -1.96 -3.41
N ALA A 124 16.00 -1.31 -2.68
CA ALA A 124 16.36 -0.29 -1.69
C ALA A 124 17.16 -0.88 -0.51
N ALA A 125 16.96 -2.16 -0.20
CA ALA A 125 17.71 -2.90 0.82
C ALA A 125 18.93 -3.65 0.25
N GLU A 126 19.35 -3.37 -0.99
CA GLU A 126 20.47 -4.02 -1.69
C GLU A 126 20.37 -5.56 -1.80
N GLN A 127 19.16 -6.11 -1.67
CA GLN A 127 18.90 -7.55 -1.74
C GLN A 127 18.72 -8.01 -3.19
N TRP A 128 19.78 -7.89 -4.00
CA TRP A 128 19.74 -8.17 -5.44
C TRP A 128 19.36 -9.61 -5.80
N VAL A 129 19.70 -10.58 -4.93
CA VAL A 129 19.27 -11.99 -5.11
C VAL A 129 17.75 -12.09 -5.06
N ASN A 130 17.09 -11.39 -4.14
CA ASN A 130 15.64 -11.39 -4.01
C ASN A 130 14.97 -10.63 -5.16
N VAL A 131 15.56 -9.53 -5.62
CA VAL A 131 15.15 -8.84 -6.87
C VAL A 131 15.16 -9.80 -8.06
N PHE A 132 16.25 -10.55 -8.26
CA PHE A 132 16.37 -11.50 -9.36
C PHE A 132 15.35 -12.64 -9.27
N ARG A 133 15.20 -13.24 -8.09
CA ARG A 133 14.21 -14.30 -7.83
C ARG A 133 12.79 -13.83 -8.14
N LEU A 134 12.42 -12.64 -7.67
CA LEU A 134 11.08 -12.11 -7.89
C LEU A 134 10.82 -11.81 -9.37
N ARG A 135 11.80 -11.26 -10.09
CA ARG A 135 11.70 -11.02 -11.54
C ARG A 135 11.54 -12.31 -12.35
N ASN A 136 12.21 -13.40 -11.96
CA ASN A 136 12.01 -14.69 -12.61
C ASN A 136 10.60 -15.23 -12.34
N LYS A 137 10.12 -15.14 -11.10
CA LYS A 137 8.74 -15.50 -10.75
C LYS A 137 7.71 -14.71 -11.57
N MET A 138 7.96 -13.41 -11.82
CA MET A 138 7.10 -12.61 -12.70
C MET A 138 7.09 -13.15 -14.15
N LYS A 139 8.27 -13.47 -14.71
CA LYS A 139 8.39 -14.03 -16.06
C LYS A 139 7.68 -15.37 -16.21
N GLU A 140 7.86 -16.27 -15.25
CA GLU A 140 7.18 -17.58 -15.22
C GLU A 140 5.66 -17.44 -15.21
N ARG A 141 5.14 -16.38 -14.61
CA ARG A 141 3.71 -16.03 -14.58
C ARG A 141 3.24 -15.19 -15.77
N GLY A 142 4.10 -14.91 -16.73
CA GLY A 142 3.78 -14.05 -17.89
C GLY A 142 3.55 -12.58 -17.53
N LEU A 143 3.96 -12.15 -16.34
CA LEU A 143 3.80 -10.76 -15.89
C LEU A 143 4.87 -9.89 -16.54
N ARG A 144 4.43 -8.95 -17.37
CA ARG A 144 5.29 -7.92 -17.97
C ARG A 144 5.09 -6.60 -17.23
N LYS A 145 6.19 -5.91 -16.96
CA LYS A 145 6.11 -4.48 -16.64
C LYS A 145 5.62 -3.79 -17.91
N VAL A 146 4.42 -3.22 -17.90
CA VAL A 146 4.04 -2.24 -18.94
C VAL A 146 5.00 -1.07 -18.75
N PRO A 147 5.83 -0.72 -19.74
CA PRO A 147 6.61 0.50 -19.67
C PRO A 147 5.65 1.67 -19.45
N GLU A 148 5.96 2.63 -18.56
CA GLU A 148 5.15 3.84 -18.33
C GLU A 148 5.20 4.82 -19.54
N LEU A 149 5.40 4.31 -20.74
CA LEU A 149 5.50 5.06 -21.99
C LEU A 149 4.50 4.50 -23.00
N ASP A 150 3.20 4.55 -22.70
CA ASP A 150 2.15 4.32 -23.70
C ASP A 150 0.86 5.11 -23.40
N GLN A 151 0.98 6.34 -22.88
CA GLN A 151 -0.10 7.34 -22.93
C GLN A 151 0.17 8.49 -23.93
N TYR A 152 1.29 8.45 -24.66
CA TYR A 152 1.63 9.41 -25.70
C TYR A 152 2.31 8.72 -26.89
N SER A 153 1.55 7.99 -27.69
CA SER A 153 2.01 7.49 -29.00
C SER A 153 0.82 7.09 -29.88
N HIS A 154 0.04 8.09 -30.30
CA HIS A 154 -0.55 8.00 -31.65
C HIS A 154 0.60 8.04 -32.65
N GLY A 155 0.98 6.88 -33.19
CA GLY A 155 2.00 6.83 -34.24
C GLY A 155 2.58 5.43 -34.41
N SER A 156 2.02 4.70 -35.35
CA SER A 156 2.54 3.45 -35.89
C SER A 156 4.04 3.53 -36.21
N LYS A 157 4.81 2.58 -35.69
CA LYS A 157 5.94 1.96 -36.38
C LYS A 157 6.37 0.68 -35.66
N GLU A 158 6.34 -0.42 -36.39
CA GLU A 158 6.97 -1.69 -36.05
C GLU A 158 8.44 -1.44 -35.70
N LEU A 159 8.90 -1.96 -34.56
CA LEU A 159 10.32 -2.04 -34.23
C LEU A 159 10.68 -3.48 -33.87
N ASN A 160 11.69 -3.96 -34.58
CA ASN A 160 12.22 -5.32 -34.62
C ASN A 160 12.70 -5.84 -33.26
N GLU A 161 12.59 -7.15 -33.09
CA GLU A 161 13.25 -7.94 -32.04
C GLU A 161 14.78 -7.75 -32.14
N GLY A 162 15.35 -6.86 -31.31
CA GLY A 162 16.80 -6.64 -31.33
C GLY A 162 17.37 -5.58 -30.37
N GLU A 163 16.59 -4.62 -29.87
CA GLU A 163 17.17 -3.45 -29.16
C GLU A 163 16.59 -3.18 -27.76
N ALA A 164 16.18 -4.21 -27.01
CA ALA A 164 15.73 -4.07 -25.62
C ALA A 164 16.83 -4.34 -24.56
N PHE A 165 18.10 -4.16 -24.92
CA PHE A 165 19.24 -4.25 -24.00
C PHE A 165 19.95 -2.91 -23.98
N SER A 166 19.48 -1.95 -23.17
CA SER A 166 20.30 -0.88 -22.55
C SER A 166 19.44 0.19 -21.86
N ILE A 167 18.81 -0.08 -20.71
CA ILE A 167 18.57 0.98 -19.70
C ILE A 167 18.52 0.36 -18.29
N VAL A 168 19.68 0.01 -17.72
CA VAL A 168 20.01 0.21 -16.29
C VAL A 168 21.54 0.29 -16.22
N THR A 169 22.09 1.49 -16.22
CA THR A 169 23.51 1.73 -15.96
C THR A 169 23.80 1.36 -14.49
N PRO A 170 24.76 0.48 -14.19
CA PRO A 170 25.27 0.35 -12.82
C PRO A 170 26.19 1.55 -12.53
N LEU A 171 25.83 2.37 -11.54
CA LEU A 171 26.77 3.30 -10.91
C LEU A 171 27.92 2.45 -10.33
N LYS A 172 29.11 2.56 -10.93
CA LYS A 172 30.36 2.05 -10.38
C LYS A 172 30.69 2.80 -9.08
N PRO A 173 31.09 2.14 -7.98
CA PRO A 173 31.73 2.83 -6.87
C PRO A 173 33.17 3.21 -7.25
N SER A 174 33.60 4.35 -6.71
CA SER A 174 34.92 4.99 -6.85
C SER A 174 36.05 4.20 -6.20
#